data_AF-A0A538TKL2-F1
#
_entry.id   AF-A0A538TKL2-F1
#
_cell.length_a   1.000
_cell.length_b   1.000
_cell.length_c   1.000
_cell.angle_alpha   90.00
_cell.angle_beta   90.00
_cell.angle_gamma   90.00
#
_symmetry.space_group_name_H-M   'P 1'
#
loop_
_entity.id
_entity.type
_entity.pdbx_description
1 polymer ?
#
loop_
_entity_poly.entity_id
_entity_poly.type
_entity_poly.pdbx_seq_one_letter_code
_entity_poly.pdbx_strand_id
1 'polypeptide(L)'
;MCTLILGRDVVGPRTVILGANRDEDPTRPAETPRALRERPRVVGGRDVRAGGTWLAVREGLAVAMLNRRDGGEPAAPRADRRSRGLLTIDVATVPEPADAIDHARTLVARDRYAPFSLVLASPASCWWLSHDGDGPGRSVEVPAGWHVLTHMDLDDDRELRTVRLMRELDGFRPRTAEQATERLRALLGSHEAGAANPAVCLHQGRMVTVSSSLVWLAESEARYLHAEGRPCENPFVDYSRLLASPASAKNR
;
A
#
# COMPACT_ATOMS: atom_id res chain seq x y z
N MET A 1 7.64 -2.71 -10.62
CA MET A 1 8.02 -3.11 -9.26
C MET A 1 7.36 -2.12 -8.32
N CYS A 2 6.31 -2.46 -7.58
CA CYS A 2 5.61 -1.45 -6.77
C CYS A 2 6.53 -0.83 -5.69
N THR A 3 6.13 0.33 -5.19
CA THR A 3 6.82 1.02 -4.09
C THR A 3 5.80 1.49 -3.09
N LEU A 4 6.11 1.34 -1.81
CA LEU A 4 5.34 1.85 -0.68
C LEU A 4 6.29 2.54 0.29
N ILE A 5 5.91 3.75 0.70
CA ILE A 5 6.52 4.53 1.77
C ILE A 5 5.51 4.59 2.90
N LEU A 6 5.92 4.20 4.09
CA LEU A 6 5.12 4.23 5.32
C LEU A 6 5.79 5.18 6.32
N GLY A 7 5.03 6.11 6.87
CA GLY A 7 5.43 6.92 8.01
C GLY A 7 4.54 6.62 9.20
N ARG A 8 5.07 5.94 10.24
CA ARG A 8 4.38 5.72 11.51
C ARG A 8 4.84 6.78 12.51
N ASP A 9 3.90 7.50 13.10
CA ASP A 9 4.14 8.53 14.12
C ASP A 9 5.09 9.67 13.69
N VAL A 10 5.28 9.87 12.37
CA VAL A 10 6.23 10.84 11.80
C VAL A 10 5.75 12.29 11.88
N VAL A 11 4.43 12.50 11.97
CA VAL A 11 3.80 13.81 12.19
C VAL A 11 3.47 14.01 13.67
N GLY A 12 3.09 12.93 14.36
CA GLY A 12 2.78 12.91 15.79
C GLY A 12 2.27 11.53 16.22
N PRO A 13 2.13 11.26 17.54
CA PRO A 13 1.68 9.97 18.03
C PRO A 13 0.32 9.55 17.45
N ARG A 14 0.18 8.25 17.18
CA ARG A 14 -1.05 7.63 16.64
C ARG A 14 -1.46 8.24 15.30
N THR A 15 -0.47 8.47 14.45
CA THR A 15 -0.70 8.89 13.06
C THR A 15 0.07 8.02 12.09
N VAL A 16 -0.52 7.79 10.93
CA VAL A 16 0.09 7.00 9.87
C VAL A 16 -0.12 7.70 8.53
N ILE A 17 0.95 7.78 7.75
CA ILE A 17 0.88 8.15 6.35
C ILE A 17 1.43 7.03 5.48
N LEU A 18 0.76 6.77 4.37
CA LEU A 18 1.18 5.83 3.33
C LEU A 18 1.24 6.57 1.99
N GLY A 19 2.27 6.31 1.21
CA GLY A 19 2.35 6.70 -0.19
C GLY A 19 2.81 5.53 -1.02
N ALA A 20 2.12 5.20 -2.10
CA ALA A 20 2.43 4.01 -2.87
C ALA A 20 2.20 4.17 -4.38
N ASN A 21 3.18 3.70 -5.16
CA ASN A 21 3.09 3.55 -6.61
C ASN A 21 2.78 2.09 -6.96
N ARG A 22 1.78 1.92 -7.82
CA ARG A 22 1.51 0.64 -8.47
C ARG A 22 2.20 0.60 -9.83
N ASP A 23 3.20 -0.25 -9.93
CA ASP A 23 3.92 -0.49 -11.17
C ASP A 23 3.46 -1.83 -11.78
N GLU A 24 2.74 -1.76 -12.89
CA GLU A 24 2.02 -2.89 -13.49
C GLU A 24 2.12 -2.88 -15.03
N ASP A 25 1.81 -4.01 -15.65
CA ASP A 25 1.50 -4.07 -17.08
C ASP A 25 0.34 -3.10 -17.41
N PRO A 26 0.53 -2.12 -18.30
CA PRO A 26 -0.48 -1.12 -18.63
C PRO A 26 -1.72 -1.72 -19.30
N THR A 27 -1.65 -2.94 -19.83
CA THR A 27 -2.79 -3.65 -20.41
C THR A 27 -3.66 -4.35 -19.36
N ARG A 28 -3.23 -4.39 -18.08
CA ARG A 28 -3.99 -5.01 -17.00
C ARG A 28 -5.11 -4.06 -16.53
N PRO A 29 -6.39 -4.37 -16.81
CA PRO A 29 -7.49 -3.49 -16.46
C PRO A 29 -7.65 -3.40 -14.94
N ALA A 30 -7.80 -2.18 -14.46
CA ALA A 30 -8.13 -1.85 -13.08
C ALA A 30 -9.17 -0.71 -13.07
N GLU A 31 -9.96 -0.64 -12.01
CA GLU A 31 -10.89 0.44 -11.73
C GLU A 31 -10.32 1.35 -10.64
N THR A 32 -10.64 2.64 -10.72
CA THR A 32 -10.30 3.67 -9.72
C THR A 32 -10.94 3.37 -8.36
N PRO A 33 -10.53 4.07 -7.28
CA PRO A 33 -11.06 3.79 -5.95
C PRO A 33 -12.58 3.87 -5.85
N ARG A 34 -13.17 2.80 -5.32
CA ARG A 34 -14.61 2.62 -5.13
C ARG A 34 -14.89 1.84 -3.85
N ALA A 35 -16.16 1.76 -3.44
CA ALA A 35 -16.57 0.86 -2.37
C ALA A 35 -16.38 -0.61 -2.83
N LEU A 36 -15.46 -1.32 -2.19
CA LEU A 36 -15.20 -2.75 -2.39
C LEU A 36 -16.10 -3.61 -1.49
N ARG A 37 -16.43 -3.09 -0.30
CA ARG A 37 -17.34 -3.66 0.69
C ARG A 37 -18.09 -2.55 1.40
N GLU A 38 -19.34 -2.81 1.76
CA GLU A 38 -20.20 -1.83 2.45
C GLU A 38 -20.16 -1.98 3.99
N ARG A 39 -19.91 -3.20 4.49
CA ARG A 39 -19.92 -3.51 5.93
C ARG A 39 -18.79 -4.52 6.29
N PRO A 40 -17.71 -4.08 6.98
CA PRO A 40 -17.33 -2.67 7.17
C PRO A 40 -17.10 -1.97 5.82
N ARG A 41 -17.19 -0.64 5.79
CA ARG A 41 -16.95 0.13 4.57
C ARG A 41 -15.48 0.07 4.21
N VAL A 42 -15.14 -0.54 3.07
CA VAL A 42 -13.78 -0.66 2.56
C VAL A 42 -13.73 -0.08 1.15
N VAL A 43 -12.74 0.78 0.91
CA VAL A 43 -12.53 1.51 -0.33
C VAL A 43 -11.18 1.13 -0.93
N GLY A 44 -11.11 1.02 -2.25
CA GLY A 44 -9.87 0.76 -2.96
C GLY A 44 -10.11 0.65 -4.45
N GLY A 45 -9.04 0.65 -5.23
CA GLY A 45 -9.13 0.27 -6.65
C GLY A 45 -9.53 -1.20 -6.79
N ARG A 46 -10.01 -1.60 -7.96
CA ARG A 46 -10.38 -3.01 -8.22
C ARG A 46 -9.59 -3.55 -9.40
N ASP A 47 -8.89 -4.66 -9.19
CA ASP A 47 -8.33 -5.45 -10.28
C ASP A 47 -9.47 -6.16 -11.00
N VAL A 48 -9.71 -5.83 -12.26
CA VAL A 48 -10.83 -6.39 -13.03
C VAL A 48 -10.59 -7.87 -13.37
N ARG A 49 -9.33 -8.28 -13.56
CA ARG A 49 -8.99 -9.67 -13.91
C ARG A 49 -9.13 -10.60 -12.70
N ALA A 50 -8.65 -10.18 -11.52
CA ALA A 50 -8.58 -11.04 -10.33
C ALA A 50 -9.64 -10.71 -9.26
N GLY A 51 -10.42 -9.64 -9.45
CA GLY A 51 -11.50 -9.21 -8.55
C GLY A 51 -11.06 -8.63 -7.20
N GLY A 52 -9.76 -8.57 -6.93
CA GLY A 52 -9.16 -8.09 -5.68
C GLY A 52 -8.74 -6.62 -5.72
N THR A 53 -7.98 -6.18 -4.71
CA THR A 53 -7.32 -4.87 -4.70
C THR A 53 -5.86 -4.98 -4.26
N TRP A 54 -5.02 -4.04 -4.69
CA TRP A 54 -3.67 -3.90 -4.13
C TRP A 54 -3.64 -2.97 -2.91
N LEU A 55 -4.68 -2.15 -2.70
CA LEU A 55 -4.81 -1.24 -1.57
C LEU A 55 -6.27 -1.18 -1.12
N ALA A 56 -6.53 -1.59 0.11
CA ALA A 56 -7.82 -1.49 0.77
C ALA A 56 -7.71 -0.51 1.94
N VAL A 57 -8.60 0.49 1.98
CA VAL A 57 -8.60 1.56 2.98
C VAL A 57 -9.98 1.63 3.62
N ARG A 58 -10.02 1.73 4.93
CA ARG A 58 -11.20 2.10 5.73
C ARG A 58 -10.78 3.06 6.83
N GLU A 59 -11.75 3.62 7.54
CA GLU A 59 -11.47 4.35 8.77
C GLU A 59 -10.68 3.44 9.75
N GLY A 60 -9.50 3.91 10.15
CA GLY A 60 -8.62 3.24 11.11
C GLY A 60 -7.72 2.12 10.55
N LEU A 61 -7.82 1.73 9.27
CA LEU A 61 -7.00 0.67 8.70
C LEU A 61 -6.75 0.83 7.21
N ALA A 62 -5.50 0.73 6.80
CA ALA A 62 -5.08 0.53 5.42
C ALA A 62 -4.34 -0.81 5.28
N VAL A 63 -4.64 -1.56 4.24
CA VAL A 63 -4.00 -2.84 3.90
C VAL A 63 -3.47 -2.73 2.47
N ALA A 64 -2.15 -2.81 2.31
CA ALA A 64 -1.46 -2.64 1.04
C ALA A 64 -0.68 -3.90 0.66
N MET A 65 -0.79 -4.31 -0.60
CA MET A 65 -0.24 -5.55 -1.15
C MET A 65 0.83 -5.23 -2.20
N LEU A 66 2.02 -5.80 -2.00
CA LEU A 66 3.13 -5.70 -2.93
C LEU A 66 3.56 -7.08 -3.40
N ASN A 67 3.93 -7.17 -4.68
CA ASN A 67 4.50 -8.38 -5.25
C ASN A 67 5.93 -8.56 -4.71
N ARG A 68 6.24 -9.73 -4.13
CA ARG A 68 7.63 -10.11 -3.81
C ARG A 68 8.29 -10.85 -4.96
N ARG A 69 9.59 -10.63 -5.13
CA ARG A 69 10.42 -11.35 -6.11
C ARG A 69 11.84 -11.52 -5.55
N ASP A 70 12.23 -12.73 -5.18
CA ASP A 70 13.62 -13.03 -4.82
C ASP A 70 14.43 -13.39 -6.07
N GLY A 71 14.60 -12.41 -6.98
CA GLY A 71 15.52 -12.53 -8.13
C GLY A 71 15.15 -13.53 -9.23
N GLY A 72 14.01 -14.24 -9.13
CA GLY A 72 13.54 -15.21 -10.13
C GLY A 72 12.51 -14.66 -11.13
N GLU A 73 12.36 -15.37 -12.26
CA GLU A 73 11.25 -15.17 -13.20
C GLU A 73 9.89 -15.33 -12.48
N PRO A 74 8.85 -14.55 -12.84
CA PRO A 74 7.52 -14.73 -12.29
C PRO A 74 7.03 -16.15 -12.54
N ALA A 75 6.84 -16.93 -11.46
CA ALA A 75 6.26 -18.26 -11.58
C ALA A 75 4.91 -18.16 -12.30
N ALA A 76 4.67 -19.06 -13.27
CA ALA A 76 3.41 -19.12 -14.00
C ALA A 76 2.22 -19.12 -13.01
N PRO A 77 1.12 -18.41 -13.33
CA PRO A 77 -0.09 -18.45 -12.51
C PRO A 77 -0.51 -19.91 -12.30
N ARG A 78 -0.53 -20.36 -11.05
CA ARG A 78 -1.04 -21.68 -10.71
C ARG A 78 -2.50 -21.55 -10.32
N ALA A 79 -3.36 -22.36 -10.95
CA ALA A 79 -4.81 -22.29 -10.76
C ALA A 79 -5.27 -22.58 -9.32
N ASP A 80 -4.41 -23.20 -8.52
CA ASP A 80 -4.63 -23.54 -7.11
C ASP A 80 -4.30 -22.40 -6.14
N ARG A 81 -3.82 -21.25 -6.62
CA ARG A 81 -3.44 -20.11 -5.77
C ARG A 81 -4.55 -19.08 -5.72
N ARG A 82 -4.95 -18.74 -4.51
CA ARG A 82 -5.93 -17.69 -4.24
C ARG A 82 -5.35 -16.31 -4.60
N SER A 83 -6.21 -15.41 -5.03
CA SER A 83 -5.82 -14.03 -5.35
C SER A 83 -5.34 -13.29 -4.10
N ARG A 84 -4.10 -12.78 -4.16
CA ARG A 84 -3.53 -11.89 -3.15
C ARG A 84 -4.34 -10.63 -2.95
N GLY A 85 -4.97 -10.10 -4.01
CA GLY A 85 -5.83 -8.94 -3.87
C GLY A 85 -7.16 -9.23 -3.18
N LEU A 86 -7.62 -10.49 -3.15
CA LEU A 86 -8.77 -10.87 -2.34
C LEU A 86 -8.38 -10.96 -0.86
N LEU A 87 -7.20 -11.51 -0.55
CA LEU A 87 -6.62 -11.47 0.80
C LEU A 87 -6.57 -10.03 1.36
N THR A 88 -6.15 -9.05 0.54
CA THR A 88 -6.14 -7.64 0.93
C THR A 88 -7.53 -7.13 1.34
N ILE A 89 -8.58 -7.49 0.60
CA ILE A 89 -9.95 -7.11 0.94
C ILE A 89 -10.39 -7.80 2.24
N ASP A 90 -10.17 -9.10 2.37
CA ASP A 90 -10.61 -9.86 3.54
C ASP A 90 -9.98 -9.35 4.83
N VAL A 91 -8.67 -9.08 4.81
CA VAL A 91 -7.94 -8.50 5.94
C VAL A 91 -8.50 -7.12 6.31
N ALA A 92 -8.82 -6.29 5.32
CA ALA A 92 -9.42 -4.98 5.57
C ALA A 92 -10.88 -5.06 6.09
N THR A 93 -11.54 -6.22 5.95
CA THR A 93 -12.90 -6.45 6.46
C THR A 93 -12.97 -7.01 7.89
N VAL A 94 -11.84 -7.18 8.56
CA VAL A 94 -11.83 -7.54 9.98
C VAL A 94 -12.67 -6.53 10.78
N PRO A 95 -13.47 -6.97 11.78
CA PRO A 95 -14.26 -6.05 12.59
C PRO A 95 -13.40 -4.97 13.25
N GLU A 96 -12.38 -5.40 13.99
CA GLU A 96 -11.46 -4.53 14.72
C GLU A 96 -10.10 -4.43 14.00
N PRO A 97 -9.63 -3.22 13.65
CA PRO A 97 -8.32 -3.02 13.02
C PRO A 97 -7.15 -3.67 13.77
N ALA A 98 -7.23 -3.78 15.10
CA ALA A 98 -6.20 -4.40 15.93
C ALA A 98 -6.00 -5.89 15.63
N ASP A 99 -7.06 -6.59 15.18
CA ASP A 99 -7.04 -8.03 14.90
C ASP A 99 -6.55 -8.35 13.47
N ALA A 100 -6.28 -7.31 12.66
CA ALA A 100 -6.03 -7.47 11.24
C ALA A 100 -4.82 -8.38 10.94
N ILE A 101 -3.75 -8.29 11.75
CA ILE A 101 -2.55 -9.11 11.55
C ILE A 101 -2.81 -10.59 11.86
N ASP A 102 -3.54 -10.90 12.93
CA ASP A 102 -3.87 -12.29 13.30
C ASP A 102 -4.86 -12.91 12.32
N HIS A 103 -5.80 -12.11 11.81
CA HIS A 103 -6.66 -12.51 10.71
C HIS A 103 -5.85 -12.81 9.44
N ALA A 104 -4.89 -11.93 9.08
CA ALA A 104 -4.01 -12.17 7.94
C ALA A 104 -3.20 -13.46 8.09
N ARG A 105 -2.60 -13.71 9.26
CA ARG A 105 -1.86 -14.95 9.56
C ARG A 105 -2.73 -16.19 9.39
N THR A 106 -3.98 -16.15 9.86
CA THR A 106 -4.93 -17.25 9.72
C THR A 106 -5.27 -17.52 8.26
N LEU A 107 -5.53 -16.47 7.46
CA LEU A 107 -5.82 -16.63 6.04
C LEU A 107 -4.62 -17.17 5.24
N VAL A 108 -3.41 -16.73 5.57
CA VAL A 108 -2.16 -17.20 4.94
C VAL A 108 -1.87 -18.66 5.30
N ALA A 109 -2.13 -19.09 6.53
CA ALA A 109 -1.99 -20.48 6.93
C ALA A 109 -3.04 -21.40 6.28
N ARG A 110 -4.22 -20.87 5.96
CA ARG A 110 -5.34 -21.63 5.38
C ARG A 110 -5.22 -21.82 3.87
N ASP A 111 -4.92 -20.75 3.13
CA ASP A 111 -4.98 -20.73 1.67
C ASP A 111 -3.60 -20.64 1.04
N ARG A 112 -3.45 -21.11 -0.20
CA ARG A 112 -2.21 -20.95 -0.98
C ARG A 112 -2.18 -19.62 -1.72
N TYR A 113 -1.07 -18.89 -1.60
CA TYR A 113 -0.85 -17.64 -2.32
C TYR A 113 0.46 -17.69 -3.13
N ALA A 114 0.57 -16.82 -4.14
CA ALA A 114 1.87 -16.49 -4.71
C ALA A 114 2.67 -15.62 -3.72
N PRO A 115 4.00 -15.47 -3.84
CA PRO A 115 4.79 -14.64 -2.94
C PRO A 115 4.30 -13.19 -2.86
N PHE A 116 4.32 -12.60 -1.67
CA PHE A 116 3.84 -11.24 -1.45
C PHE A 116 4.33 -10.59 -0.15
N SER A 117 4.29 -9.27 -0.12
CA SER A 117 4.36 -8.49 1.11
C SER A 117 3.03 -7.78 1.33
N LEU A 118 2.54 -7.83 2.57
CA LEU A 118 1.32 -7.17 3.01
C LEU A 118 1.68 -6.19 4.12
N VAL A 119 1.33 -4.93 3.95
CA VAL A 119 1.47 -3.88 4.97
C VAL A 119 0.08 -3.60 5.53
N LEU A 120 -0.05 -3.71 6.84
CA LEU A 120 -1.25 -3.35 7.58
C LEU A 120 -0.90 -2.11 8.40
N ALA A 121 -1.57 -1.00 8.16
CA ALA A 121 -1.24 0.27 8.80
C ALA A 121 -2.49 0.83 9.49
N SER A 122 -2.38 1.05 10.79
CA SER A 122 -3.41 1.67 11.63
C SER A 122 -2.75 2.67 12.58
N PRO A 123 -3.47 3.69 13.06
CA PRO A 123 -2.99 4.58 14.12
C PRO A 123 -2.49 3.86 15.39
N ALA A 124 -2.99 2.65 15.66
CA ALA A 124 -2.61 1.88 16.84
C ALA A 124 -1.33 1.05 16.63
N SER A 125 -1.20 0.42 15.46
CA SER A 125 -0.04 -0.39 15.11
C SER A 125 0.12 -0.55 13.59
N CYS A 126 1.37 -0.74 13.16
CA CYS A 126 1.69 -1.09 11.78
C CYS A 126 2.40 -2.43 11.75
N TRP A 127 2.07 -3.27 10.76
CA TRP A 127 2.66 -4.59 10.58
C TRP A 127 3.06 -4.80 9.13
N TRP A 128 4.17 -5.49 8.95
CA TRP A 128 4.58 -6.03 7.67
C TRP A 128 4.55 -7.55 7.74
N LEU A 129 3.89 -8.20 6.78
CA LEU A 129 3.86 -9.64 6.61
C LEU A 129 4.46 -10.00 5.26
N SER A 130 5.53 -10.80 5.26
CA SER A 130 6.13 -11.39 4.07
C SER A 130 5.74 -12.86 3.94
N HIS A 131 5.42 -13.29 2.72
CA HIS A 131 5.14 -14.67 2.41
C HIS A 131 5.86 -15.06 1.12
N ASP A 132 6.63 -16.14 1.15
CA ASP A 132 7.48 -16.58 0.05
C ASP A 132 6.79 -17.65 -0.83
N GLY A 133 5.48 -17.84 -0.63
CA GLY A 133 4.61 -18.72 -1.43
C GLY A 133 4.40 -20.12 -0.84
N ASP A 134 4.99 -20.42 0.31
CA ASP A 134 4.75 -21.59 1.15
C ASP A 134 4.91 -21.21 2.65
N GLY A 135 4.33 -22.02 3.53
CA GLY A 135 4.39 -21.84 4.98
C GLY A 135 3.56 -20.67 5.53
N PRO A 136 3.67 -20.38 6.84
CA PRO A 136 2.81 -19.42 7.54
C PRO A 136 3.12 -17.94 7.25
N GLY A 137 4.21 -17.65 6.53
CA GLY A 137 4.74 -16.29 6.36
C GLY A 137 5.44 -15.76 7.62
N ARG A 138 6.23 -14.69 7.46
CA ARG A 138 6.89 -13.96 8.55
C ARG A 138 6.19 -12.63 8.73
N SER A 139 5.96 -12.21 9.96
CA SER A 139 5.38 -10.90 10.26
C SER A 139 6.15 -10.18 11.35
N VAL A 140 6.30 -8.86 11.19
CA VAL A 140 7.06 -7.99 12.08
C VAL A 140 6.26 -6.72 12.31
N GLU A 141 6.23 -6.24 13.55
CA GLU A 141 5.66 -4.93 13.85
C GLU A 141 6.61 -3.85 13.34
N VAL A 142 6.08 -2.91 12.57
CA VAL A 142 6.85 -1.81 11.99
C VAL A 142 6.97 -0.69 13.03
N PRO A 143 8.17 -0.30 13.47
CA PRO A 143 8.34 0.72 14.50
C PRO A 143 7.94 2.12 14.02
N ALA A 144 7.96 3.11 14.92
CA ALA A 144 7.78 4.50 14.56
C ALA A 144 8.94 4.98 13.67
N GLY A 145 8.63 5.80 12.66
CA GLY A 145 9.58 6.31 11.69
C GLY A 145 9.12 6.16 10.24
N TRP A 146 10.05 6.47 9.33
CA TRP A 146 9.88 6.25 7.90
C TRP A 146 10.39 4.87 7.53
N HIS A 147 9.62 4.18 6.69
CA HIS A 147 9.91 2.85 6.18
C HIS A 147 9.58 2.78 4.70
N VAL A 148 10.34 1.98 3.96
CA VAL A 148 10.16 1.81 2.52
C VAL A 148 10.14 0.33 2.18
N LEU A 149 9.20 -0.04 1.32
CA LEU A 149 9.03 -1.40 0.83
C LEU A 149 8.85 -1.39 -0.69
N THR A 150 9.57 -2.27 -1.37
CA THR A 150 9.42 -2.48 -2.81
C THR A 150 9.06 -3.93 -3.13
N HIS A 151 10.00 -4.74 -3.59
CA HIS A 151 9.78 -6.16 -3.95
C HIS A 151 10.57 -7.14 -3.07
N MET A 152 11.42 -6.61 -2.20
CA MET A 152 12.26 -7.34 -1.25
C MET A 152 11.68 -7.18 0.16
N ASP A 153 12.53 -7.26 1.19
CA ASP A 153 12.14 -7.02 2.58
C ASP A 153 11.90 -5.54 2.90
N LEU A 154 11.27 -5.31 4.05
CA LEU A 154 11.08 -3.97 4.59
C LEU A 154 12.44 -3.33 4.86
N ASP A 155 12.65 -2.12 4.36
CA ASP A 155 13.90 -1.36 4.49
C ASP A 155 15.15 -2.10 3.96
N ASP A 156 14.98 -3.00 2.99
CA ASP A 156 16.07 -3.79 2.41
C ASP A 156 17.15 -2.90 1.77
N ASP A 157 18.36 -2.96 2.33
CA ASP A 157 19.52 -2.14 1.95
C ASP A 157 20.18 -2.57 0.64
N ARG A 158 19.76 -3.70 0.06
CA ARG A 158 20.22 -4.18 -1.25
C ARG A 158 19.40 -3.60 -2.38
N GLU A 159 18.22 -3.05 -2.08
CA GLU A 159 17.33 -2.49 -3.09
C GLU A 159 17.55 -0.99 -3.24
N LEU A 160 18.05 -0.58 -4.42
CA LEU A 160 18.52 0.80 -4.64
C LEU A 160 17.41 1.84 -4.49
N ARG A 161 16.15 1.52 -4.84
CA ARG A 161 15.03 2.46 -4.68
C ARG A 161 14.67 2.61 -3.20
N THR A 162 14.68 1.53 -2.43
CA THR A 162 14.56 1.57 -0.95
C THR A 162 15.65 2.43 -0.34
N VAL A 163 16.93 2.17 -0.63
CA VAL A 163 18.07 2.93 -0.08
C VAL A 163 17.95 4.42 -0.41
N ARG A 164 17.63 4.75 -1.66
CA ARG A 164 17.43 6.14 -2.10
C ARG A 164 16.32 6.82 -1.29
N LEU A 165 15.15 6.20 -1.19
CA LEU A 165 13.99 6.78 -0.52
C LEU A 165 14.21 6.92 1.00
N MET A 166 14.86 5.94 1.63
CA MET A 166 15.24 6.03 3.04
C MET A 166 16.19 7.19 3.29
N ARG A 167 17.20 7.39 2.43
CA ARG A 167 18.10 8.55 2.50
C ARG A 167 17.37 9.89 2.33
N GLU A 168 16.41 9.96 1.42
CA GLU A 168 15.59 11.17 1.19
C GLU A 168 14.64 11.48 2.35
N LEU A 169 14.25 10.48 3.13
CA LEU A 169 13.37 10.63 4.29
C LEU A 169 14.13 10.78 5.61
N ASP A 170 15.44 10.53 5.59
CA ASP A 170 16.29 10.71 6.76
C ASP A 170 16.25 12.18 7.24
N GLY A 171 16.12 12.36 8.55
CA GLY A 171 15.93 13.68 9.17
C GLY A 171 14.64 14.43 8.82
N PHE A 172 13.82 13.97 7.85
CA PHE A 172 12.57 14.64 7.51
C PHE A 172 11.53 14.42 8.62
N ARG A 173 11.05 15.52 9.21
CA ARG A 173 10.08 15.53 10.31
C ARG A 173 8.93 16.50 9.96
N PRO A 174 7.87 16.02 9.26
CA PRO A 174 6.74 16.86 8.92
C PRO A 174 5.97 17.27 10.18
N ARG A 175 5.47 18.51 10.22
CA ARG A 175 4.63 19.02 11.31
C ARG A 175 3.13 18.83 11.06
N THR A 176 2.75 18.57 9.81
CA THR A 176 1.34 18.37 9.42
C THR A 176 1.20 17.23 8.41
N ALA A 177 -0.02 16.70 8.30
CA ALA A 177 -0.37 15.70 7.30
C ALA A 177 -0.11 16.19 5.87
N GLU A 178 -0.34 17.48 5.59
CA GLU A 178 -0.13 18.10 4.28
C GLU A 178 1.35 18.14 3.90
N GLN A 179 2.23 18.49 4.85
CA GLN A 179 3.68 18.48 4.60
C GLN A 179 4.19 17.07 4.30
N ALA A 180 3.72 16.08 5.05
CA ALA A 180 4.05 14.68 4.81
C ALA A 180 3.52 14.22 3.44
N THR A 181 2.27 14.57 3.13
CA THR A 181 1.61 14.24 1.85
C THR A 181 2.35 14.82 0.66
N GLU A 182 2.76 16.09 0.73
CA GLU A 182 3.49 16.74 -0.35
C GLU A 182 4.88 16.13 -0.56
N ARG A 183 5.57 15.79 0.53
CA ARG A 183 6.85 15.07 0.43
C ARG A 183 6.69 13.72 -0.26
N LEU A 184 5.69 12.93 0.13
CA LEU A 184 5.45 11.64 -0.51
C LEU A 184 5.02 11.80 -1.97
N ARG A 185 4.20 12.79 -2.31
CA ARG A 185 3.85 13.11 -3.70
C ARG A 185 5.09 13.37 -4.56
N ALA A 186 6.01 14.21 -4.07
CA ALA A 186 7.25 14.53 -4.79
C ALA A 186 8.13 13.28 -4.98
N LEU A 187 8.30 12.45 -3.94
CA LEU A 187 9.10 11.23 -4.00
C LEU A 187 8.52 10.21 -4.97
N LEU A 188 7.20 9.97 -4.90
CA LEU A 188 6.48 9.04 -5.76
C LEU A 188 6.43 9.50 -7.23
N GLY A 189 6.43 10.81 -7.47
CA GLY A 189 6.50 11.42 -8.81
C GLY A 189 7.90 11.48 -9.41
N SER A 190 8.95 11.12 -8.66
CA SER A 190 10.32 11.25 -9.16
C SER A 190 10.62 10.21 -10.25
N HIS A 191 10.82 10.70 -11.48
CA HIS A 191 10.99 9.88 -12.69
C HIS A 191 12.36 10.05 -13.37
N GLU A 192 13.17 11.02 -12.95
CA GLU A 192 14.55 11.16 -13.43
C GLU A 192 15.39 10.01 -12.87
N ALA A 193 15.78 9.09 -13.75
CA ALA A 193 16.62 7.94 -13.41
C ALA A 193 18.09 8.22 -13.72
N GLY A 194 18.98 7.97 -12.75
CA GLY A 194 20.42 7.93 -12.93
C GLY A 194 21.03 6.72 -12.24
N ALA A 195 22.30 6.40 -12.51
CA ALA A 195 22.97 5.20 -11.97
C ALA A 195 22.91 5.10 -10.43
N ALA A 196 22.91 6.24 -9.72
CA ALA A 196 22.79 6.32 -8.26
C ALA A 196 21.39 6.78 -7.77
N ASN A 197 20.43 6.93 -8.69
CA ASN A 197 19.12 7.53 -8.42
C ASN A 197 18.03 6.80 -9.21
N PRO A 198 17.60 5.61 -8.78
CA PRO A 198 16.60 4.83 -9.51
C PRO A 198 15.24 5.54 -9.47
N ALA A 199 14.58 5.68 -10.62
CA ALA A 199 13.25 6.28 -10.70
C ALA A 199 12.22 5.53 -9.84
N VAL A 200 11.30 6.29 -9.24
CA VAL A 200 10.16 5.79 -8.44
C VAL A 200 8.90 5.77 -9.29
N CYS A 201 8.70 6.79 -10.13
CA CYS A 201 7.70 6.79 -11.18
C CYS A 201 8.32 6.22 -12.48
N LEU A 202 7.82 5.06 -12.92
CA LEU A 202 8.33 4.35 -14.09
C LEU A 202 7.52 4.70 -15.35
N HIS A 203 8.20 5.22 -16.36
CA HIS A 203 7.59 5.62 -17.63
C HIS A 203 7.76 4.59 -18.75
N GLN A 204 8.78 3.74 -18.64
CA GLN A 204 9.21 2.81 -19.68
C GLN A 204 9.43 1.40 -19.13
N GLY A 205 9.56 0.43 -20.03
CA GLY A 205 9.71 -0.99 -19.71
C GLY A 205 8.38 -1.74 -19.68
N ARG A 206 8.43 -3.03 -19.34
CA ARG A 206 7.26 -3.91 -19.33
C ARG A 206 6.23 -3.55 -18.24
N MET A 207 6.70 -3.00 -17.12
CA MET A 207 5.88 -2.59 -15.99
C MET A 207 6.11 -1.10 -15.79
N VAL A 208 5.05 -0.30 -15.88
CA VAL A 208 5.08 1.17 -15.72
C VAL A 208 4.24 1.57 -14.53
N THR A 209 4.47 2.76 -13.97
CA THR A 209 3.59 3.28 -12.92
C THR A 209 2.24 3.61 -13.54
N VAL A 210 1.20 2.89 -13.13
CA VAL A 210 -0.16 3.05 -13.68
C VAL A 210 -1.10 3.78 -12.73
N SER A 211 -0.75 3.88 -11.45
CA SER A 211 -1.50 4.66 -10.47
C SER A 211 -0.66 4.93 -9.24
N SER A 212 -1.02 5.96 -8.48
CA SER A 212 -0.40 6.30 -7.19
C SER A 212 -1.45 6.63 -6.13
N SER A 213 -1.19 6.29 -4.87
CA SER A 213 -2.12 6.54 -3.77
C SER A 213 -1.40 7.14 -2.56
N LEU A 214 -2.06 8.09 -1.90
CA LEU A 214 -1.65 8.65 -0.63
C LEU A 214 -2.77 8.44 0.38
N VAL A 215 -2.45 7.90 1.55
CA VAL A 215 -3.41 7.63 2.62
C VAL A 215 -2.90 8.24 3.91
N TRP A 216 -3.74 9.00 4.60
CA TRP A 216 -3.50 9.51 5.94
C TRP A 216 -4.51 8.88 6.89
N LEU A 217 -4.04 8.37 8.03
CA LEU A 217 -4.87 7.83 9.10
C LEU A 217 -4.45 8.43 10.44
N ALA A 218 -5.41 8.94 11.18
CA ALA A 218 -5.32 9.28 12.59
C ALA A 218 -6.57 8.73 13.31
N GLU A 219 -6.66 8.90 14.64
CA GLU A 219 -7.76 8.30 15.43
C GLU A 219 -9.18 8.63 14.94
N SER A 220 -9.37 9.83 14.39
CA SER A 220 -10.69 10.32 13.93
C SER A 220 -10.66 10.92 12.52
N GLU A 221 -9.57 10.70 11.79
CA GLU A 221 -9.38 11.27 10.47
C GLU A 221 -8.82 10.22 9.51
N ALA A 222 -9.40 10.14 8.32
CA ALA A 222 -8.87 9.32 7.24
C ALA A 222 -8.95 10.12 5.94
N ARG A 223 -7.84 10.19 5.20
CA ARG A 223 -7.80 10.79 3.86
C ARG A 223 -7.28 9.78 2.86
N TYR A 224 -7.86 9.75 1.67
CA TYR A 224 -7.41 8.90 0.57
C TYR A 224 -7.37 9.71 -0.72
N LEU A 225 -6.15 10.02 -1.16
CA LEU A 225 -5.89 10.66 -2.44
C LEU A 225 -5.37 9.62 -3.44
N HIS A 226 -5.78 9.72 -4.70
CA HIS A 226 -5.39 8.77 -5.73
C HIS A 226 -5.18 9.46 -7.08
N ALA A 227 -4.07 9.17 -7.73
CA ALA A 227 -3.81 9.53 -9.12
C ALA A 227 -3.99 8.27 -9.99
N GLU A 228 -4.94 8.33 -10.91
CA GLU A 228 -5.07 7.34 -11.99
C GLU A 228 -4.07 7.73 -13.09
N GLY A 229 -3.10 6.86 -13.37
CA GLY A 229 -1.93 7.18 -14.17
C GLY A 229 -0.69 7.56 -13.34
N ARG A 230 0.36 8.02 -14.03
CA ARG A 230 1.64 8.40 -13.43
C ARG A 230 1.49 9.63 -12.55
N PRO A 231 1.95 9.62 -11.28
CA PRO A 231 1.76 10.73 -10.35
C PRO A 231 2.50 12.03 -10.72
N CYS A 232 3.48 11.97 -11.63
CA CYS A 232 4.15 13.17 -12.16
C CYS A 232 3.40 13.84 -13.32
N GLU A 233 2.48 13.12 -13.97
CA GLU A 233 1.72 13.59 -15.13
C GLU A 233 0.24 13.78 -14.77
N ASN A 234 -0.25 13.16 -13.70
CA ASN A 234 -1.65 13.09 -13.34
C ASN A 234 -1.91 13.66 -11.95
N PRO A 235 -3.00 14.43 -11.77
CA PRO A 235 -3.36 14.97 -10.46
C PRO A 235 -3.83 13.85 -9.53
N PHE A 236 -3.65 14.09 -8.24
CA PHE A 236 -4.30 13.28 -7.22
C PHE A 236 -5.71 13.82 -6.97
N VAL A 237 -6.70 12.94 -7.07
CA VAL A 237 -8.11 13.21 -6.77
C VAL A 237 -8.42 12.72 -5.35
N ASP A 238 -9.25 13.48 -4.62
CA ASP A 238 -9.66 13.14 -3.27
C ASP A 238 -10.85 12.16 -3.27
N TYR A 239 -10.63 10.96 -2.73
CA TYR A 239 -11.60 9.88 -2.56
C TYR A 239 -12.04 9.71 -1.10
N SER A 240 -11.63 10.60 -0.18
CA SER A 240 -11.90 10.49 1.26
C SER A 240 -13.38 10.40 1.59
N ARG A 241 -14.24 11.04 0.78
CA ARG A 241 -15.71 10.95 0.91
C ARG A 241 -16.26 9.52 0.80
N LEU A 242 -15.52 8.59 0.17
CA LEU A 242 -15.92 7.19 0.07
C LEU A 242 -15.67 6.40 1.36
N LEU A 243 -14.77 6.88 2.23
CA LEU A 243 -14.42 6.20 3.48
C LEU A 243 -15.55 6.32 4.51
N ALA A 244 -16.29 7.43 4.49
CA ALA A 244 -17.44 7.65 5.35
C ALA A 244 -18.56 6.64 5.04
N SER A 245 -19.05 5.96 6.08
CA SER A 245 -20.22 5.08 5.95
C SER A 245 -21.50 5.89 5.68
N PRO A 246 -22.45 5.44 4.84
CA PRO A 246 -23.69 6.18 4.57
C PRO A 246 -24.52 6.48 5.84
N ALA A 247 -24.29 5.75 6.93
CA ALA A 247 -24.99 5.90 8.21
C ALA A 247 -24.52 7.12 9.04
N SER A 248 -23.30 7.64 8.83
CA SER A 248 -22.79 8.80 9.61
C SER A 248 -23.23 10.15 9.03
N ALA A 249 -23.82 10.18 7.83
CA ALA A 249 -24.31 11.40 7.18
C ALA A 249 -25.70 11.85 7.65
N LYS A 250 -26.41 11.07 8.48
CA LYS A 250 -27.77 11.41 8.96
C LYS A 250 -27.81 12.17 10.29
N ASN A 251 -26.66 12.43 10.92
CA ASN A 251 -26.56 13.13 12.20
C ASN A 251 -25.70 14.41 12.13
N ARG A 252 -25.58 15.05 10.96
CA ARG A 252 -24.97 16.39 10.83
C ARG A 252 -25.95 17.34 10.17
#